data_AF-A0AAW7Z9Y7-F1
#
_entry.id   AF-A0AAW7Z9Y7-F1
#
_cell.length_a   1.000
_cell.length_b   1.000
_cell.length_c   1.000
_cell.angle_alpha   90.00
_cell.angle_beta   90.00
_cell.angle_gamma   90.00
#
_symmetry.space_group_name_H-M   'P 1'
#
loop_
_entity.id
_entity.type
_entity.pdbx_description
1 polymer ?
#
loop_
_entity_poly.entity_id
_entity_poly.type
_entity_poly.pdbx_seq_one_letter_code
_entity_poly.pdbx_strand_id
1 'polypeptide(L)'
;MTTEQRIKVILPAGGSIGKIKPRKAKETVGIILEHPDFAVPYQQIHPNNRIAAAHTGKFEYRWEYESQEDAYLLYLTFSDGVGFAIKFVRNQAGQILEKLQELNKKSPMFGIILRYQEHHSPDIFDNSIALIGLEFDKNPAADWPA
;
A
#
# COMPACT_ATOMS: atom_id res chain seq x y z
N MET A 1 -10.74 0.05 29.29
CA MET A 1 -10.36 1.22 28.48
C MET A 1 -9.61 0.70 27.27
N THR A 2 -10.29 0.52 26.15
CA THR A 2 -9.66 0.09 24.90
C THR A 2 -9.03 1.32 24.26
N THR A 3 -7.70 1.41 24.33
CA THR A 3 -6.92 2.32 23.48
C THR A 3 -7.12 1.87 22.04
N GLU A 4 -8.17 2.37 21.39
CA GLU A 4 -8.18 2.49 19.94
C GLU A 4 -6.99 3.39 19.60
N GLN A 5 -5.85 2.78 19.27
CA GLN A 5 -4.87 3.46 18.43
C GLN A 5 -5.68 3.94 17.22
N ARG A 6 -5.92 5.24 17.13
CA ARG A 6 -6.57 5.85 15.97
C ARG A 6 -5.61 5.64 14.80
N ILE A 7 -5.77 4.52 14.10
CA ILE A 7 -5.01 4.21 12.91
C ILE A 7 -5.26 5.37 11.95
N LYS A 8 -4.20 6.09 11.57
CA LYS A 8 -4.34 7.22 10.65
C LYS A 8 -4.68 6.68 9.27
N VAL A 9 -5.82 7.11 8.73
CA VAL A 9 -6.23 6.81 7.37
C VAL A 9 -5.65 7.86 6.43
N ILE A 10 -4.97 7.42 5.39
CA ILE A 10 -4.38 8.25 4.34
C ILE A 10 -5.17 8.00 3.06
N LEU A 11 -5.64 9.07 2.42
CA LEU A 11 -6.35 9.04 1.14
C LEU A 11 -5.39 9.51 0.05
N PRO A 12 -4.82 8.63 -0.78
CA PRO A 12 -3.88 9.04 -1.83
C PRO A 12 -4.52 10.03 -2.80
N ALA A 13 -3.77 11.09 -3.17
CA ALA A 13 -4.26 12.08 -4.13
C ALA A 13 -4.25 11.55 -5.57
N GLY A 14 -3.48 10.48 -5.81
CA GLY A 14 -3.36 9.78 -7.09
C GLY A 14 -2.40 8.59 -6.97
N GLY A 15 -2.24 7.87 -8.09
CA GLY A 15 -1.30 6.77 -8.17
C GLY A 15 -1.11 6.25 -9.59
N SER A 16 -0.04 5.49 -9.79
CA SER A 16 0.26 4.85 -11.07
C SER A 16 0.56 3.37 -10.88
N ILE A 17 0.29 2.58 -11.92
CA ILE A 17 0.60 1.16 -11.96
C ILE A 17 1.71 0.95 -12.97
N GLY A 18 2.74 0.22 -12.55
CA GLY A 18 3.90 -0.08 -13.38
C GLY A 18 4.59 -1.35 -12.93
N LYS A 19 5.83 -1.51 -13.39
CA LYS A 19 6.70 -2.59 -12.92
C LYS A 19 7.65 -2.05 -11.87
N ILE A 20 7.73 -2.73 -10.73
CA ILE A 20 8.75 -2.48 -9.70
C ILE A 20 9.86 -3.51 -9.91
N LYS A 21 11.08 -3.01 -10.10
CA LYS A 21 12.29 -3.83 -10.18
C LYS A 21 13.23 -3.45 -9.04
N PRO A 22 13.15 -4.12 -7.88
CA PRO A 22 14.13 -3.94 -6.83
C PRO A 22 15.50 -4.40 -7.32
N ARG A 23 16.59 -3.75 -6.89
CA ARG A 23 17.97 -4.04 -7.36
C ARG A 23 18.37 -5.53 -7.29
N LYS A 24 17.72 -6.33 -6.43
CA LYS A 24 18.02 -7.75 -6.18
C LYS A 24 16.81 -8.69 -6.27
N ALA A 25 15.66 -8.24 -6.77
CA ALA A 25 14.45 -9.06 -6.80
C ALA A 25 13.86 -9.20 -8.21
N LYS A 26 13.03 -10.23 -8.38
CA LYS A 26 12.26 -10.46 -9.60
C LYS A 26 11.34 -9.27 -9.84
N GLU A 27 11.22 -8.88 -11.11
CA GLU A 27 10.30 -7.83 -11.54
C GLU A 27 8.86 -8.22 -11.16
N THR A 28 8.14 -7.29 -10.53
CA THR A 28 6.76 -7.49 -10.06
C THR A 28 5.87 -6.33 -10.47
N VAL A 29 4.56 -6.56 -10.50
CA VAL A 29 3.57 -5.48 -10.67
C VAL A 29 3.62 -4.59 -9.43
N GLY A 30 3.58 -3.28 -9.66
CA GLY A 30 3.72 -2.30 -8.61
C GLY A 30 2.74 -1.16 -8.72
N ILE A 31 2.27 -0.70 -7.56
CA ILE A 31 1.56 0.58 -7.41
C ILE A 31 2.54 1.61 -6.86
N ILE A 32 2.48 2.83 -7.37
CA ILE A 32 3.03 4.00 -6.71
C ILE A 32 1.86 4.85 -6.24
N LEU A 33 1.81 5.17 -4.95
CA LEU A 33 0.84 6.06 -4.35
C LEU A 33 1.56 7.29 -3.79
N GLU A 34 0.99 8.46 -4.03
CA GLU A 34 1.60 9.73 -3.65
C GLU A 34 0.67 10.52 -2.74
N HIS A 35 1.19 10.89 -1.56
CA HIS A 35 0.48 11.72 -0.59
C HIS A 35 1.43 12.28 0.47
N PRO A 36 1.38 13.58 0.80
CA PRO A 36 2.26 14.19 1.81
C PRO A 36 2.14 13.54 3.19
N ASP A 37 0.98 13.00 3.56
CA ASP A 37 0.81 12.31 4.84
C ASP A 37 1.65 11.04 4.99
N PHE A 38 2.20 10.49 3.91
CA PHE A 38 3.16 9.37 4.01
C PHE A 38 4.48 9.80 4.68
N ALA A 39 4.74 11.11 4.83
CA ALA A 39 5.93 11.61 5.52
C ALA A 39 5.97 11.17 6.98
N VAL A 40 4.79 11.12 7.63
CA VAL A 40 4.67 10.75 9.05
C VAL A 40 5.11 9.30 9.29
N PRO A 41 4.50 8.27 8.65
CA PRO A 41 4.98 6.91 8.82
C PRO A 41 6.42 6.72 8.30
N TYR A 42 6.83 7.41 7.24
CA TYR A 42 8.22 7.31 6.73
C TYR A 42 9.28 7.70 7.77
N GLN A 43 9.01 8.79 8.51
CA GLN A 43 9.91 9.27 9.56
C GLN A 43 9.91 8.36 10.79
N GLN A 44 8.79 7.70 11.07
CA GLN A 44 8.64 6.83 12.25
C GLN A 44 9.16 5.40 12.03
N ILE A 45 9.03 4.86 10.83
CA ILE A 45 9.52 3.52 10.48
C ILE A 45 11.04 3.50 10.47
N HIS A 46 11.61 2.50 11.13
CA HIS A 46 13.06 2.32 11.15
C HIS A 46 13.61 2.21 9.71
N PRO A 47 14.73 2.87 9.36
CA PRO A 47 15.22 2.92 7.97
C PRO A 47 15.34 1.54 7.28
N ASN A 48 15.79 0.51 8.02
CA ASN A 48 15.91 -0.87 7.51
C ASN A 48 14.56 -1.58 7.21
N ASN A 49 13.46 -1.01 7.69
CA ASN A 49 12.09 -1.48 7.50
C ASN A 49 11.34 -0.67 6.43
N ARG A 50 11.90 0.41 5.89
CA ARG A 50 11.24 1.19 4.82
C ARG A 50 11.11 0.41 3.52
N ILE A 51 11.99 -0.56 3.29
CA ILE A 51 11.83 -1.58 2.25
C ILE A 51 11.54 -2.90 2.97
N ALA A 52 10.25 -3.21 3.06
CA ALA A 52 9.76 -4.34 3.82
C ALA A 52 8.94 -5.29 2.95
N ALA A 53 9.03 -6.57 3.26
CA ALA A 53 8.27 -7.60 2.56
C ALA A 53 7.36 -8.33 3.54
N ALA A 54 6.09 -8.53 3.16
CA ALA A 54 5.09 -9.13 4.03
C ALA A 54 5.49 -10.57 4.42
N HIS A 55 5.98 -11.35 3.46
CA HIS A 55 6.42 -12.73 3.67
C HIS A 55 7.62 -12.88 4.62
N THR A 56 8.33 -11.79 4.93
CA THR A 56 9.44 -11.78 5.90
C THR A 56 9.00 -11.32 7.29
N GLY A 57 7.71 -11.01 7.49
CA GLY A 57 7.17 -10.54 8.78
C GLY A 57 7.62 -9.14 9.18
N LYS A 58 8.18 -8.34 8.26
CA LYS A 58 8.60 -6.96 8.54
C LYS A 58 7.41 -6.00 8.71
N PHE A 59 6.27 -6.35 8.12
CA PHE A 59 5.00 -5.68 8.32
C PHE A 59 3.85 -6.69 8.13
N GLU A 60 2.72 -6.39 8.73
CA GLU A 60 1.43 -7.05 8.57
C GLU A 60 0.49 -6.14 7.79
N TYR A 61 -0.47 -6.74 7.09
CA TYR A 61 -1.49 -5.99 6.36
C TYR A 61 -2.84 -6.68 6.38
N ARG A 62 -3.91 -5.89 6.24
CA ARG A 62 -5.29 -6.39 6.16
C ARG A 62 -6.12 -5.50 5.25
N TRP A 63 -6.94 -6.12 4.40
CA TRP A 63 -7.96 -5.43 3.62
C TRP A 63 -9.29 -5.40 4.37
N GLU A 64 -9.98 -4.26 4.33
CA GLU A 64 -11.32 -4.12 4.89
C GLU A 64 -12.18 -3.28 3.93
N TYR A 65 -13.46 -3.63 3.82
CA TYR A 65 -14.42 -2.86 3.04
C TYR A 65 -15.26 -1.98 3.96
N GLU A 66 -15.28 -0.67 3.68
CA GLU A 66 -16.06 0.32 4.39
C GLU A 66 -17.25 0.74 3.52
N SER A 67 -18.42 0.17 3.80
CA SER A 67 -19.62 0.34 2.98
C SER A 67 -20.21 1.74 3.01
N GLN A 68 -20.00 2.50 4.10
CA GLN A 68 -20.54 3.86 4.23
C GLN A 68 -19.87 4.84 3.27
N GLU A 69 -18.59 4.64 2.98
CA GLU A 69 -17.80 5.51 2.12
C GLU A 69 -17.47 4.90 0.77
N ASP A 70 -18.00 3.70 0.48
CA ASP A 70 -17.78 3.01 -0.80
C ASP A 70 -16.25 2.85 -1.05
N ALA A 71 -15.53 2.33 -0.05
CA ALA A 71 -14.07 2.33 -0.03
C ALA A 71 -13.45 1.03 0.50
N TYR A 72 -12.26 0.70 -0.02
CA TYR A 72 -11.38 -0.31 0.59
C TYR A 72 -10.30 0.35 1.44
N LEU A 73 -10.06 -0.20 2.62
CA LEU A 73 -8.97 0.17 3.52
C LEU A 73 -7.90 -0.92 3.50
N LEU A 74 -6.66 -0.54 3.18
CA LEU A 74 -5.48 -1.36 3.39
C LEU A 74 -4.81 -0.92 4.69
N TYR A 75 -5.04 -1.68 5.76
CA TYR A 75 -4.34 -1.51 7.03
C TYR A 75 -2.93 -2.07 6.92
N LEU A 76 -1.96 -1.36 7.50
CA LEU A 76 -0.55 -1.70 7.53
C LEU A 76 -0.02 -1.51 8.95
N THR A 77 0.70 -2.50 9.46
CA THR A 77 1.36 -2.46 10.77
C THR A 77 2.79 -2.96 10.65
N PHE A 78 3.77 -2.14 10.97
CA PHE A 78 5.18 -2.51 10.96
C PHE A 78 5.61 -3.15 12.29
N SER A 79 6.66 -3.97 12.26
CA SER A 79 7.19 -4.65 13.45
C SER A 79 7.72 -3.71 14.54
N ASP A 80 8.00 -2.45 14.19
CA ASP A 80 8.38 -1.37 15.10
C ASP A 80 7.17 -0.62 15.72
N GLY A 81 5.95 -1.11 15.48
CA GLY A 81 4.72 -0.60 16.08
C GLY A 81 4.06 0.56 15.33
N VAL A 82 4.59 0.95 14.17
CA VAL A 82 3.99 1.99 13.32
C VAL A 82 2.82 1.39 12.53
N GLY A 83 1.62 1.97 12.67
CA GLY A 83 0.41 1.52 11.98
C GLY A 83 -0.36 2.65 11.30
N PHE A 84 -0.83 2.41 10.08
CA PHE A 84 -1.67 3.33 9.30
C PHE A 84 -2.52 2.56 8.30
N ALA A 85 -3.53 3.22 7.72
CA ALA A 85 -4.37 2.65 6.68
C ALA A 85 -4.35 3.51 5.42
N ILE A 86 -4.51 2.87 4.26
CA ILE A 86 -4.67 3.54 2.97
C ILE A 86 -6.10 3.33 2.51
N LYS A 87 -6.84 4.41 2.28
CA LYS A 87 -8.23 4.37 1.82
C LYS A 87 -8.29 4.51 0.29
N PHE A 88 -8.99 3.61 -0.36
CA PHE A 88 -9.23 3.56 -1.79
C PHE A 88 -10.73 3.69 -2.07
N VAL A 89 -11.18 4.92 -2.33
CA VAL A 89 -12.59 5.23 -2.66
C VAL A 89 -12.89 4.90 -4.12
N ARG A 90 -14.08 4.35 -4.45
CA ARG A 90 -14.48 3.97 -5.84
C ARG A 90 -14.09 4.94 -6.90
N ASN A 91 -14.58 6.16 -6.70
CA ASN A 91 -14.62 7.22 -7.70
C ASN A 91 -13.31 8.01 -7.75
N GLN A 92 -12.29 7.62 -6.98
CA GLN A 92 -10.98 8.25 -6.94
C GLN A 92 -9.89 7.22 -7.23
N ALA A 93 -9.56 6.40 -6.23
CA ALA A 93 -8.47 5.42 -6.31
C ALA A 93 -8.96 3.98 -6.56
N GLY A 94 -10.27 3.75 -6.72
CA GLY A 94 -10.86 2.43 -7.00
C GLY A 94 -10.37 1.81 -8.30
N GLN A 95 -10.10 2.61 -9.34
CA GLN A 95 -9.56 2.15 -10.62
C GLN A 95 -8.17 1.50 -10.47
N ILE A 96 -7.37 1.94 -9.48
CA ILE A 96 -6.08 1.32 -9.17
C ILE A 96 -6.32 -0.12 -8.69
N LEU A 97 -7.32 -0.32 -7.82
CA LEU A 97 -7.69 -1.63 -7.31
C LEU A 97 -8.26 -2.55 -8.40
N GLU A 98 -9.09 -2.02 -9.30
CA GLU A 98 -9.59 -2.71 -10.51
C GLU A 98 -8.43 -3.23 -11.35
N LYS A 99 -7.52 -2.32 -11.70
CA LYS A 99 -6.40 -2.67 -12.57
C LYS A 99 -5.43 -3.65 -11.93
N LEU A 100 -5.23 -3.56 -10.61
CA LEU A 100 -4.45 -4.55 -9.89
C LEU A 100 -5.12 -5.91 -9.88
N GLN A 101 -6.43 -5.98 -9.69
CA GLN A 101 -7.16 -7.25 -9.75
C GLN A 101 -7.02 -7.91 -11.13
N GLU A 102 -7.11 -7.13 -12.22
CA GLU A 102 -6.83 -7.63 -13.57
C GLU A 102 -5.42 -8.20 -13.72
N LEU A 103 -4.42 -7.52 -13.17
CA LEU A 103 -3.01 -7.93 -13.24
C LEU A 103 -2.70 -9.08 -12.28
N ASN A 104 -3.41 -9.17 -11.15
CA ASN A 104 -3.27 -10.20 -10.14
C ASN A 104 -3.61 -11.59 -10.69
N LYS A 105 -4.53 -11.66 -11.66
CA LYS A 105 -4.81 -12.89 -12.44
C LYS A 105 -3.55 -13.49 -13.10
N LYS A 106 -2.51 -12.68 -13.34
CA LYS A 106 -1.24 -13.11 -13.95
C LYS A 106 -0.10 -13.26 -12.95
N SER A 107 -0.14 -12.52 -11.84
CA SER A 107 0.87 -12.59 -10.79
C SER A 107 0.21 -12.34 -9.43
N PRO A 108 0.16 -13.33 -8.52
CA PRO A 108 -0.63 -13.26 -7.29
C PRO A 108 -0.11 -12.25 -6.26
N MET A 109 1.01 -11.58 -6.55
CA MET A 109 1.69 -10.69 -5.64
C MET A 109 2.04 -9.39 -6.35
N PHE A 110 1.94 -8.28 -5.61
CA PHE A 110 2.31 -6.95 -6.08
C PHE A 110 3.10 -6.20 -5.00
N GLY A 111 3.73 -5.11 -5.41
CA GLY A 111 4.35 -4.14 -4.51
C GLY A 111 3.59 -2.82 -4.48
N ILE A 112 3.71 -2.08 -3.38
CA ILE A 112 3.28 -0.69 -3.26
C ILE A 112 4.47 0.16 -2.85
N ILE A 113 4.67 1.29 -3.52
CA ILE A 113 5.59 2.34 -3.13
C ILE A 113 4.77 3.53 -2.66
N LEU A 114 4.97 3.96 -1.42
CA LEU A 114 4.33 5.12 -0.81
C LEU A 114 5.31 6.29 -0.82
N ARG A 115 4.98 7.36 -1.55
CA ARG A 115 5.83 8.54 -1.69
C ARG A 115 5.18 9.75 -1.03
N TYR A 116 5.95 10.48 -0.22
CA TYR A 116 5.49 11.72 0.40
C TYR A 116 6.02 12.99 -0.29
N GLN A 117 6.96 12.82 -1.22
CA GLN A 117 7.50 13.89 -2.08
C GLN A 117 7.61 13.36 -3.50
N GLU A 118 7.33 14.24 -4.47
CA GLU A 118 7.63 13.96 -5.87
C GLU A 118 9.14 13.79 -6.02
N HIS A 119 9.56 12.70 -6.68
CA HIS A 119 10.98 12.38 -6.77
C HIS A 119 11.45 12.25 -8.21
N HIS A 120 12.59 12.90 -8.49
CA HIS A 120 13.32 12.87 -9.76
C HIS A 120 14.55 11.95 -9.69
N SER A 121 14.70 11.15 -8.62
CA SER A 121 15.80 10.19 -8.48
C SER A 121 15.59 8.96 -9.39
N PRO A 122 16.66 8.43 -10.00
CA PRO A 122 16.59 7.16 -10.72
C PRO A 122 16.33 5.96 -9.79
N ASP A 123 16.54 6.10 -8.48
CA ASP A 123 16.21 5.06 -7.50
C ASP A 123 14.78 5.25 -6.99
N ILE A 124 13.90 4.31 -7.35
CA ILE A 124 12.47 4.36 -7.07
C ILE A 124 12.14 4.33 -5.57
N PHE A 125 13.12 4.01 -4.71
CA PHE A 125 12.93 3.80 -3.28
C PHE A 125 13.35 4.98 -2.38
N ASP A 126 14.08 5.95 -2.90
CA ASP A 126 14.47 7.12 -2.11
C ASP A 126 13.23 7.91 -1.66
N ASN A 127 13.20 8.32 -0.39
CA ASN A 127 12.07 9.03 0.23
C ASN A 127 10.71 8.32 0.11
N SER A 128 10.73 6.99 0.11
CA SER A 128 9.51 6.19 0.03
C SER A 128 9.51 5.00 0.98
N ILE A 129 8.32 4.48 1.23
CA ILE A 129 8.11 3.17 1.86
C ILE A 129 7.76 2.18 0.75
N ALA A 130 8.54 1.12 0.61
CA ALA A 130 8.27 0.03 -0.31
C ALA A 130 7.73 -1.18 0.45
N LEU A 131 6.49 -1.54 0.13
CA LEU A 131 5.78 -2.72 0.60
C LEU A 131 5.81 -3.76 -0.51
N ILE A 132 6.33 -4.96 -0.23
CA ILE A 132 6.53 -6.00 -1.25
C ILE A 132 5.84 -7.30 -0.81
N GLY A 133 5.24 -8.00 -1.77
CA GLY A 133 4.60 -9.30 -1.53
C GLY A 133 3.23 -9.14 -0.89
N LEU A 134 2.51 -8.08 -1.25
CA LEU A 134 1.11 -7.92 -0.91
C LEU A 134 0.27 -8.81 -1.82
N GLU A 135 -0.76 -9.41 -1.25
CA GLU A 135 -1.76 -10.20 -1.96
C GLU A 135 -3.11 -9.48 -1.92
N PHE A 136 -3.90 -9.67 -2.97
CA PHE A 136 -5.28 -9.21 -3.03
C PHE A 136 -6.18 -10.24 -2.35
N ASP A 137 -6.21 -10.21 -1.01
CA ASP A 137 -7.14 -11.02 -0.20
C ASP A 137 -8.29 -10.14 0.29
N LYS A 138 -9.22 -9.85 -0.63
CA LYS A 138 -10.37 -8.98 -0.37
C LYS A 138 -11.60 -9.81 -0.01
N ASN A 139 -12.47 -9.22 0.81
CA ASN A 139 -13.77 -9.82 1.12
C ASN A 139 -14.63 -9.97 -0.17
N PRO A 140 -14.98 -11.20 -0.59
CA PRO A 140 -15.79 -11.43 -1.79
C PRO A 140 -17.24 -10.94 -1.66
N ALA A 141 -17.73 -10.67 -0.44
CA ALA A 141 -19.11 -10.22 -0.20
C ALA A 141 -19.32 -8.70 -0.42
N ALA A 142 -18.27 -7.93 -0.66
CA ALA A 142 -18.31 -6.48 -0.88
C ALA A 142 -18.55 -6.08 -2.36
N ASP A 143 -18.59 -7.07 -3.26
CA ASP A 143 -18.88 -6.95 -4.69
C ASP A 143 -18.05 -5.88 -5.44
N TRP A 144 -16.72 -5.89 -5.21
CA TRP A 144 -15.84 -4.91 -5.84
C TRP A 144 -14.32 -5.24 -5.89
N PRO A 145 -13.64 -5.02 -7.03
CA PRO A 145 -14.12 -4.94 -8.41
C PRO A 145 -13.96 -6.26 -9.19
N ALA A 146 -14.78 -6.40 -10.24
CA ALA A 146 -14.58 -7.34 -11.35
C ALA A 146 -13.43 -6.91 -12.27
#